data_AF-A0A963G0L3-F1
#
_entry.id   AF-A0A963G0L3-F1
#
_cell.length_a   1.000
_cell.length_b   1.000
_cell.length_c   1.000
_cell.angle_alpha   90.00
_cell.angle_beta   90.00
_cell.angle_gamma   90.00
#
_symmetry.space_group_name_H-M   'P 1'
#
loop_
_entity.id
_entity.type
_entity.pdbx_description
1 polymer ?
#
loop_
_entity_poly.entity_id
_entity_poly.type
_entity_poly.pdbx_seq_one_letter_code
_entity_poly.pdbx_strand_id
1 'polypeptide(L)'
;MDDKALYQAIANEMAANRLEPALWTQAYSEAGGDAEKAQAIYIRLRHRELSARDARDPVDPLAALRAGLAQALARTSRETLYRRLGVAPDTSARTLAAAIAEIRARPQAPDAEIRYAIDILGDADARAAYDRSLAAELGLGATPAPASRVAAAEETGSVFLRWWSTRRVGIVVAAAVVALLAAVLQPFQQTATVREHLRAQAMLERERLQQGEQAREIQRERLRMAEQRLAAQESREIEREQRRQQQQFSMQVQAEQRRQENARRAEQRRLEQDQRQQQYAQQARAREERREARAAETRAAREARYWSCFNDALDRGDSAYAEARCGRLRY
;
A
#
# COMPACT_ATOMS: atom_id res chain seq x y z
N MET A 1 -13.86 4.97 9.87
CA MET A 1 -15.31 5.04 9.60
C MET A 1 -16.04 5.00 10.93
N ASP A 2 -17.27 5.52 11.05
CA ASP A 2 -18.07 5.39 12.28
C ASP A 2 -18.62 3.96 12.38
N ASP A 3 -18.53 3.33 13.55
CA ASP A 3 -19.04 1.97 13.80
C ASP A 3 -20.51 1.85 13.37
N LYS A 4 -21.30 2.92 13.57
CA LYS A 4 -22.70 2.97 13.14
C LYS A 4 -22.86 2.77 11.64
N ALA A 5 -21.96 3.31 10.82
CA ALA A 5 -22.00 3.15 9.37
C ALA A 5 -21.65 1.72 8.95
N LEU A 6 -20.72 1.06 9.68
CA LEU A 6 -20.36 -0.34 9.45
C LEU A 6 -21.54 -1.26 9.76
N TYR A 7 -22.20 -1.08 10.91
CA TYR A 7 -23.40 -1.87 11.25
C TYR A 7 -24.54 -1.63 10.26
N GLN A 8 -24.74 -0.39 9.78
CA GLN A 8 -25.74 -0.11 8.76
C GLN A 8 -25.43 -0.84 7.44
N ALA A 9 -24.16 -0.88 7.02
CA ALA A 9 -23.74 -1.62 5.83
C ALA A 9 -24.01 -3.12 5.98
N ILE A 10 -23.65 -3.72 7.13
CA ILE A 10 -23.92 -5.13 7.42
C ILE A 10 -25.43 -5.42 7.41
N ALA A 11 -26.24 -4.56 8.04
CA ALA A 11 -27.69 -4.71 8.05
C ALA A 11 -28.28 -4.69 6.64
N ASN A 12 -27.79 -3.80 5.77
CA ASN A 12 -28.20 -3.74 4.37
C ASN A 12 -27.78 -4.99 3.58
N GLU A 13 -26.57 -5.54 3.83
CA GLU A 13 -26.12 -6.81 3.23
C GLU A 13 -27.03 -7.98 3.61
N MET A 14 -27.39 -8.07 4.89
CA MET A 14 -28.29 -9.10 5.40
C MET A 14 -29.70 -8.96 4.82
N ALA A 15 -30.25 -7.74 4.80
CA ALA A 15 -31.57 -7.47 4.22
C ALA A 15 -31.63 -7.80 2.72
N ALA A 16 -30.53 -7.59 1.99
CA ALA A 16 -30.42 -7.94 0.57
C ALA A 16 -30.09 -9.41 0.31
N ASN A 17 -29.91 -10.24 1.36
CA ASN A 17 -29.45 -11.62 1.29
C ASN A 17 -28.15 -11.79 0.47
N ARG A 18 -27.25 -10.80 0.56
CA ARG A 18 -25.92 -10.81 -0.09
C ARG A 18 -24.84 -11.14 0.93
N LEU A 19 -25.06 -12.19 1.71
CA LEU A 19 -24.12 -12.64 2.73
C LEU A 19 -22.87 -13.20 2.04
N GLU A 20 -21.69 -12.88 2.57
CA GLU A 20 -20.47 -13.49 2.07
C GLU A 20 -20.46 -14.99 2.38
N PRO A 21 -20.39 -15.88 1.36
CA PRO A 21 -20.59 -17.32 1.57
C PRO A 21 -19.59 -17.95 2.54
N ALA A 22 -18.34 -17.51 2.51
CA ALA A 22 -17.28 -18.04 3.37
C ALA A 22 -17.52 -17.70 4.85
N LEU A 23 -17.77 -16.42 5.15
CA LEU A 23 -18.09 -15.96 6.51
C LEU A 23 -19.40 -16.52 7.03
N TRP A 24 -20.41 -16.63 6.17
CA TRP A 24 -21.69 -17.24 6.55
C TRP A 24 -21.54 -18.72 6.89
N THR A 25 -20.82 -19.48 6.07
CA THR A 25 -20.55 -20.90 6.34
C THR A 25 -19.78 -21.09 7.65
N GLN A 26 -18.79 -20.24 7.90
CA GLN A 26 -18.06 -20.24 9.17
C GLN A 26 -19.02 -19.94 10.34
N ALA A 27 -19.81 -18.87 10.26
CA ALA A 27 -20.74 -18.49 11.32
C ALA A 27 -21.79 -19.59 11.60
N TYR A 28 -22.30 -20.24 10.55
CA TYR A 28 -23.29 -21.31 10.66
C TYR A 28 -22.73 -22.58 11.30
N SER A 29 -21.49 -22.95 10.96
CA SER A 29 -20.80 -24.08 11.58
C SER A 29 -20.46 -23.81 13.05
N GLU A 30 -19.98 -22.60 13.40
CA GLU A 30 -19.74 -22.19 14.79
C GLU A 30 -21.04 -22.12 15.62
N ALA A 31 -22.16 -21.84 14.98
CA ALA A 31 -23.47 -21.82 15.62
C ALA A 31 -24.07 -23.22 15.85
N GLY A 32 -23.48 -24.28 15.28
CA GLY A 32 -24.07 -25.63 15.35
C GLY A 32 -25.36 -25.77 14.53
N GLY A 33 -25.51 -24.97 13.47
CA GLY A 33 -26.70 -24.97 12.61
C GLY A 33 -27.86 -24.09 13.09
N ASP A 34 -27.71 -23.36 14.20
CA ASP A 34 -28.69 -22.37 14.65
C ASP A 34 -28.56 -21.09 13.81
N ALA A 35 -29.63 -20.73 13.09
CA ALA A 35 -29.63 -19.60 12.17
C ALA A 35 -29.54 -18.23 12.87
N GLU A 36 -30.22 -18.04 14.02
CA GLU A 36 -30.20 -16.76 14.75
C GLU A 36 -28.82 -16.52 15.37
N LYS A 37 -28.24 -17.58 15.96
CA LYS A 37 -26.89 -17.53 16.49
C LYS A 37 -25.85 -17.32 15.38
N ALA A 38 -26.03 -17.94 14.22
CA ALA A 38 -25.17 -17.73 13.06
C ALA A 38 -25.21 -16.27 12.57
N GLN A 39 -26.38 -15.62 12.56
CA GLN A 39 -26.50 -14.20 12.22
C GLN A 39 -25.69 -13.30 13.16
N ALA A 40 -25.80 -13.51 14.47
CA ALA A 40 -25.01 -12.74 15.44
C ALA A 40 -23.50 -12.94 15.26
N ILE A 41 -23.06 -14.17 14.99
CA ILE A 41 -21.64 -14.48 14.72
C ILE A 41 -21.19 -13.83 13.41
N TYR A 42 -22.01 -13.89 12.36
CA TYR A 42 -21.73 -13.26 11.07
C TYR A 42 -21.52 -11.75 11.21
N ILE A 43 -22.41 -11.05 11.91
CA ILE A 43 -22.29 -9.60 12.14
C ILE A 43 -20.93 -9.28 12.78
N ARG A 44 -20.52 -10.05 13.79
CA ARG A 44 -19.24 -9.86 14.48
C ARG A 44 -18.04 -10.10 13.56
N LEU A 45 -18.07 -11.18 12.77
CA LEU A 45 -16.99 -11.51 11.83
C LEU A 45 -16.88 -10.45 10.72
N ARG A 46 -18.01 -10.06 10.14
CA ARG A 46 -18.08 -9.07 9.06
C ARG A 46 -17.66 -7.68 9.54
N HIS A 47 -18.06 -7.27 10.74
CA HIS A 47 -17.59 -6.03 11.36
C HIS A 47 -16.06 -6.03 11.48
N ARG A 48 -15.49 -7.12 12.00
CA ARG A 48 -14.04 -7.25 12.14
C ARG A 48 -13.34 -7.14 10.79
N GLU A 49 -13.86 -7.79 9.75
CA GLU A 49 -13.30 -7.73 8.41
C GLU A 49 -13.38 -6.31 7.81
N LEU A 50 -14.55 -5.66 7.86
CA LEU A 50 -14.72 -4.31 7.34
C LEU A 50 -13.84 -3.31 8.09
N SER A 51 -13.77 -3.40 9.42
CA SER A 51 -12.87 -2.57 10.22
C SER A 51 -11.38 -2.81 9.89
N ALA A 52 -10.99 -4.05 9.60
CA ALA A 52 -9.63 -4.38 9.19
C ALA A 52 -9.33 -3.96 7.75
N ARG A 53 -10.33 -3.96 6.86
CA ARG A 53 -10.23 -3.46 5.50
C ARG A 53 -10.08 -1.94 5.50
N ASP A 54 -10.87 -1.23 6.30
CA ASP A 54 -10.72 0.22 6.51
C ASP A 54 -9.35 0.57 7.10
N ALA A 55 -8.81 -0.29 7.97
CA ALA A 55 -7.46 -0.12 8.53
C ALA A 55 -6.34 -0.45 7.53
N ARG A 56 -6.63 -1.23 6.48
CA ARG A 56 -5.69 -1.63 5.42
C ARG A 56 -5.84 -0.84 4.14
N ASP A 57 -6.95 -0.13 3.96
CA ASP A 57 -7.06 0.86 2.91
C ASP A 57 -5.90 1.84 3.11
N PRO A 58 -5.10 2.07 2.06
CA PRO A 58 -3.85 2.78 2.18
C PRO A 58 -4.15 4.09 2.87
N VAL A 59 -3.50 4.32 4.02
CA VAL A 59 -3.48 5.59 4.76
C VAL A 59 -3.63 6.68 3.71
N ASP A 60 -4.79 7.34 3.68
CA ASP A 60 -5.15 8.27 2.60
C ASP A 60 -3.89 9.08 2.30
N PRO A 61 -3.30 8.96 1.10
CA PRO A 61 -2.00 9.55 0.83
C PRO A 61 -2.04 11.06 1.10
N LEU A 62 -3.22 11.68 1.03
CA LEU A 62 -3.45 13.06 1.45
C LEU A 62 -3.43 13.24 2.97
N ALA A 63 -3.96 12.31 3.77
CA ALA A 63 -3.87 12.36 5.22
C ALA A 63 -2.42 12.28 5.71
N ALA A 64 -1.62 11.36 5.15
CA ALA A 64 -0.19 11.27 5.45
C ALA A 64 0.56 12.55 5.03
N LEU A 65 0.26 13.08 3.84
CA LEU A 65 0.81 14.34 3.36
C LEU A 65 0.49 15.51 4.29
N ARG A 66 -0.78 15.63 4.71
CA ARG A 66 -1.28 16.69 5.60
C ARG A 66 -0.65 16.61 6.99
N ALA A 67 -0.44 15.41 7.53
CA ALA A 67 0.29 15.23 8.78
C ALA A 67 1.75 15.71 8.65
N GLY A 68 2.41 15.40 7.53
CA GLY A 68 3.75 15.91 7.22
C GLY A 68 3.80 17.44 7.08
N LEU A 69 2.83 18.02 6.39
CA LEU A 69 2.66 19.47 6.25
C LEU A 69 2.47 20.15 7.59
N ALA A 70 1.61 19.61 8.47
CA ALA A 70 1.38 20.15 9.80
C ALA A 70 2.69 20.23 10.60
N GLN A 71 3.51 19.18 10.56
CA GLN A 71 4.82 19.17 11.21
C GLN A 71 5.81 20.17 10.61
N ALA A 72 5.86 20.32 9.28
CA ALA A 72 6.78 21.25 8.63
C ALA A 72 6.37 22.72 8.81
N LEU A 73 5.07 23.03 8.76
CA LEU A 73 4.55 24.37 8.98
C LEU A 73 4.70 24.82 10.44
N ALA A 74 4.58 23.90 11.40
CA ALA A 74 4.88 24.17 12.79
C ALA A 74 6.33 24.66 13.01
N ARG A 75 7.27 24.24 12.15
CA ARG A 75 8.69 24.63 12.22
C ARG A 75 9.02 25.91 11.45
N THR A 76 8.33 26.17 10.33
CA THR A 76 8.77 27.20 9.36
C THR A 76 8.12 28.56 9.56
N SER A 77 7.14 28.71 10.45
CA SER A 77 6.45 29.97 10.75
C SER A 77 5.90 30.74 9.53
N ARG A 78 5.79 30.10 8.36
CA ARG A 78 5.28 30.70 7.13
C ARG A 78 3.77 30.97 7.24
N GLU A 79 3.34 32.11 6.70
CA GLU A 79 1.93 32.39 6.49
C GLU A 79 1.39 31.48 5.36
N THR A 80 0.33 30.74 5.65
CA THR A 80 -0.34 29.80 4.71
C THR A 80 -1.85 29.97 4.82
N LEU A 81 -2.60 29.44 3.85
CA LEU A 81 -4.08 29.51 3.89
C LEU A 81 -4.64 28.85 5.16
N TYR A 82 -3.99 27.78 5.63
CA TYR A 82 -4.29 27.11 6.89
C TYR A 82 -4.18 28.06 8.10
N ARG A 83 -3.08 28.80 8.20
CA ARG A 83 -2.86 29.76 9.29
C ARG A 83 -3.83 30.94 9.21
N ARG A 84 -4.15 31.44 8.01
CA ARG A 84 -5.15 32.49 7.81
C ARG A 84 -6.54 32.07 8.31
N LEU A 85 -6.93 30.81 8.14
CA LEU A 85 -8.18 30.26 8.68
C LEU A 85 -8.07 29.80 10.15
N GLY A 86 -6.88 29.79 10.74
CA GLY A 86 -6.66 29.31 12.11
C GLY A 86 -6.84 27.79 12.27
N VAL A 87 -6.63 27.00 11.21
CA VAL A 87 -6.83 25.54 11.20
C VAL A 87 -5.54 24.81 10.84
N ALA A 88 -5.30 23.64 11.41
CA ALA A 88 -4.13 22.83 11.09
C ALA A 88 -4.32 22.07 9.75
N PRO A 89 -3.24 21.77 8.99
CA PRO A 89 -3.36 21.07 7.70
C PRO A 89 -3.98 19.68 7.78
N ASP A 90 -3.79 18.97 8.90
CA ASP A 90 -4.33 17.64 9.20
C ASP A 90 -5.78 17.67 9.73
N THR A 91 -6.38 18.86 9.83
CA THR A 91 -7.77 19.02 10.26
C THR A 91 -8.74 18.26 9.35
N SER A 92 -9.65 17.50 9.96
CA SER A 92 -10.70 16.76 9.26
C SER A 92 -11.59 17.68 8.41
N ALA A 93 -12.17 17.15 7.33
CA ALA A 93 -13.06 17.94 6.46
C ALA A 93 -14.26 18.54 7.23
N ARG A 94 -14.79 17.81 8.21
CA ARG A 94 -15.90 18.28 9.07
C ARG A 94 -15.48 19.47 9.93
N THR A 95 -14.32 19.38 10.57
CA THR A 95 -13.80 20.46 11.42
C THR A 95 -13.46 21.69 10.60
N LEU A 96 -12.90 21.51 9.40
CA LEU A 96 -12.62 22.60 8.46
C LEU A 96 -13.92 23.27 8.00
N ALA A 97 -14.95 22.50 7.64
CA ALA A 97 -16.26 23.03 7.24
C ALA A 97 -16.91 23.83 8.39
N ALA A 98 -16.78 23.37 9.64
CA ALA A 98 -17.26 24.10 10.81
C ALA A 98 -16.52 25.43 11.00
N ALA A 99 -15.19 25.45 10.86
CA ALA A 99 -14.40 26.68 10.95
C ALA A 99 -14.76 27.69 9.85
N ILE A 100 -14.95 27.22 8.61
CA ILE A 100 -15.42 28.06 7.49
C ILE A 100 -16.81 28.64 7.77
N ALA A 101 -17.73 27.82 8.30
CA ALA A 101 -19.06 28.28 8.66
C ALA A 101 -19.03 29.34 9.77
N GLU A 102 -18.17 29.17 10.79
CA GLU A 102 -17.98 30.16 11.84
C GLU A 102 -17.46 31.49 11.29
N ILE A 103 -16.45 31.46 10.41
CA ILE A 103 -15.91 32.67 9.78
C ILE A 103 -16.98 33.40 8.97
N ARG A 104 -17.80 32.67 8.21
CA ARG A 104 -18.90 33.23 7.42
C ARG A 104 -20.04 33.80 8.27
N ALA A 105 -20.21 33.32 9.51
CA ALA A 105 -21.25 33.81 10.43
C ALA A 105 -20.88 35.13 11.13
N ARG A 106 -19.62 35.59 11.01
CA ARG A 106 -19.19 36.85 11.63
C ARG A 106 -19.84 38.05 10.92
N PRO A 107 -20.18 39.13 11.65
CA PRO A 107 -20.84 40.30 11.07
C PRO A 107 -19.91 41.12 10.15
N GLN A 108 -18.59 40.92 10.24
CA GLN A 108 -17.60 41.57 9.40
C GLN A 108 -17.37 40.72 8.15
N ALA A 109 -17.41 41.35 6.98
CA ALA A 109 -17.10 40.67 5.74
C ALA A 109 -15.65 40.16 5.77
N PRO A 110 -15.40 38.90 5.40
CA PRO A 110 -14.04 38.38 5.33
C PRO A 110 -13.23 39.17 4.30
N ASP A 111 -11.95 39.42 4.60
CA ASP A 111 -11.04 40.06 3.67
C ASP A 111 -10.84 39.20 2.40
N ALA A 112 -10.13 39.74 1.40
CA ALA A 112 -9.89 39.02 0.15
C ALA A 112 -9.09 37.72 0.33
N GLU A 113 -8.16 37.69 1.29
CA GLU A 113 -7.30 36.52 1.53
C GLU A 113 -8.06 35.39 2.23
N ILE A 114 -8.89 35.70 3.22
CA ILE A 114 -9.77 34.76 3.91
C ILE A 114 -10.80 34.19 2.94
N ARG A 115 -11.37 35.01 2.05
CA ARG A 115 -12.26 34.53 0.99
C ARG A 115 -11.55 33.52 0.08
N TYR A 116 -10.36 33.86 -0.39
CA TYR A 116 -9.55 32.94 -1.19
C TYR A 116 -9.21 31.64 -0.44
N ALA A 117 -8.86 31.72 0.85
CA ALA A 117 -8.58 30.56 1.67
C ALA A 117 -9.82 29.66 1.86
N ILE A 118 -11.00 30.27 2.06
CA ILE A 118 -12.27 29.54 2.14
C ILE A 118 -12.57 28.82 0.82
N ASP A 119 -12.37 29.48 -0.32
CA ASP A 119 -12.68 28.90 -1.64
C ASP A 119 -11.74 27.73 -1.97
N ILE A 120 -10.43 27.87 -1.70
CA ILE A 120 -9.45 26.81 -1.96
C ILE A 120 -9.56 25.65 -0.95
N LEU A 121 -9.68 25.94 0.35
CA LEU A 121 -9.69 24.89 1.38
C LEU A 121 -11.08 24.26 1.57
N GLY A 122 -12.15 24.95 1.19
CA GLY A 122 -13.52 24.46 1.27
C GLY A 122 -13.86 23.41 0.21
N ASP A 123 -13.18 23.44 -0.94
CA ASP A 123 -13.29 22.42 -1.98
C ASP A 123 -12.24 21.30 -1.76
N ALA A 124 -12.68 20.05 -1.82
CA ALA A 124 -11.82 18.90 -1.48
C ALA A 124 -10.67 18.71 -2.49
N ASP A 125 -10.92 18.94 -3.78
CA ASP A 125 -9.96 18.74 -4.85
C ASP A 125 -8.97 19.91 -4.91
N ALA A 126 -9.46 21.15 -4.78
CA ALA A 126 -8.62 22.34 -4.68
C ALA A 126 -7.72 22.30 -3.45
N ARG A 127 -8.24 21.87 -2.29
CA ARG A 127 -7.43 21.65 -1.08
C ARG A 127 -6.34 20.60 -1.32
N ALA A 128 -6.67 19.48 -1.95
CA ALA A 128 -5.68 18.44 -2.25
C ALA A 128 -4.60 18.92 -3.23
N ALA A 129 -4.95 19.74 -4.22
CA ALA A 129 -3.99 20.36 -5.13
C ALA A 129 -3.07 21.35 -4.41
N TYR A 130 -3.64 22.19 -3.54
CA TYR A 130 -2.88 23.12 -2.69
C TYR A 130 -1.93 22.39 -1.73
N ASP A 131 -2.38 21.30 -1.11
CA ASP A 131 -1.54 20.49 -0.22
C ASP A 131 -0.32 19.91 -0.97
N ARG A 132 -0.53 19.43 -2.20
CA ARG A 132 0.57 18.90 -3.04
C ARG A 132 1.56 19.98 -3.45
N SER A 133 1.09 21.18 -3.84
CA SER A 133 1.99 22.28 -4.18
C SER A 133 2.78 22.77 -2.97
N LEU A 134 2.11 22.92 -1.83
CA LEU A 134 2.75 23.36 -0.59
C LEU A 134 3.78 22.32 -0.10
N ALA A 135 3.48 21.04 -0.23
CA ALA A 135 4.41 19.98 0.14
C ALA A 135 5.64 19.98 -0.78
N ALA A 136 5.46 20.18 -2.08
CA ALA A 136 6.57 20.34 -3.03
C ALA A 136 7.45 21.55 -2.71
N GLU A 137 6.85 22.70 -2.37
CA GLU A 137 7.57 23.91 -1.94
C GLU A 137 8.36 23.72 -0.65
N LEU A 138 7.86 22.87 0.26
CA LEU A 138 8.52 22.53 1.52
C LEU A 138 9.49 21.33 1.40
N GLY A 139 9.62 20.74 0.21
CA GLY A 139 10.47 19.56 -0.02
C GLY A 139 9.94 18.26 0.60
N LEU A 140 8.66 18.22 0.99
CA LEU A 140 7.98 17.03 1.51
C LEU A 140 7.42 16.23 0.33
N GLY A 141 8.13 15.18 -0.10
CA GLY A 141 7.63 14.26 -1.13
C GLY A 141 8.44 14.18 -2.42
N ALA A 142 9.64 14.76 -2.47
CA ALA A 142 10.54 14.53 -3.59
C ALA A 142 11.10 13.10 -3.55
N THR A 143 10.50 12.19 -4.33
CA THR A 143 11.33 11.27 -5.12
C THR A 143 12.19 12.15 -6.03
N PRO A 144 13.54 12.03 -6.02
CA PRO A 144 14.42 12.99 -6.68
C PRO A 144 14.17 13.02 -8.19
N ALA A 145 13.60 14.12 -8.69
CA ALA A 145 13.52 14.41 -10.12
C ALA A 145 14.62 15.42 -10.49
N PRO A 146 15.30 15.24 -11.65
CA PRO A 146 16.48 15.98 -12.03
C PRO A 146 16.17 17.45 -12.30
N ALA A 147 16.97 18.34 -11.71
CA ALA A 147 16.87 19.78 -11.83
C ALA A 147 17.09 20.25 -13.29
N SER A 148 16.04 20.82 -13.89
CA SER A 148 16.17 21.67 -15.08
C SER A 148 16.33 23.13 -14.64
N ARG A 149 17.55 23.65 -14.80
CA ARG A 149 17.85 25.08 -14.70
C ARG A 149 17.20 25.80 -15.87
N VAL A 150 16.33 26.77 -15.59
CA VAL A 150 15.90 27.79 -16.56
C VAL A 150 16.79 29.00 -16.38
N ALA A 151 17.46 29.40 -17.47
CA ALA A 151 18.35 30.54 -17.56
C ALA A 151 17.56 31.86 -17.53
N ALA A 152 18.04 32.82 -16.75
CA ALA A 152 17.58 34.21 -16.75
C ALA A 152 18.28 34.99 -17.87
N ALA A 153 17.50 35.71 -18.67
CA ALA A 153 17.97 36.59 -19.73
C ALA A 153 18.24 38.00 -19.19
N GLU A 154 19.35 38.59 -19.65
CA GLU A 154 19.88 39.90 -19.29
C GLU A 154 19.06 41.07 -19.88
N GLU A 155 18.73 42.05 -19.03
CA GLU A 155 18.27 43.39 -19.45
C GLU A 155 19.47 44.31 -19.68
N THR A 156 19.67 44.73 -20.92
CA THR A 156 20.55 45.85 -21.28
C THR A 156 19.72 46.97 -21.89
N GLY A 157 19.89 48.20 -21.38
CA GLY A 157 19.57 49.40 -22.14
C GLY A 157 19.10 50.60 -21.33
N SER A 158 20.01 51.52 -21.00
CA SER A 158 19.73 52.97 -21.03
C SER A 158 21.00 53.81 -20.82
N VAL A 159 21.74 54.08 -21.91
CA VAL A 159 22.88 55.03 -21.92
C VAL A 159 22.73 56.07 -23.04
N PHE A 160 21.50 56.37 -23.51
CA PHE A 160 21.31 57.12 -24.76
C PHE A 160 20.74 58.55 -24.64
N LEU A 161 20.82 59.21 -23.49
CA LEU A 161 20.28 60.58 -23.34
C LEU A 161 21.24 61.54 -22.63
N ARG A 162 22.43 61.79 -23.22
CA ARG A 162 23.29 62.89 -22.70
C ARG A 162 24.17 63.62 -23.71
N TRP A 163 23.95 63.44 -25.01
CA TRP A 163 24.72 64.12 -26.04
C TRP A 163 23.71 64.66 -27.04
N TRP A 164 23.61 65.99 -27.19
CA TRP A 164 22.97 66.78 -28.26
C TRP A 164 22.34 68.05 -27.66
N SER A 165 23.18 68.92 -27.11
CA SER A 165 22.82 70.32 -26.89
C SER A 165 24.05 71.21 -27.01
N THR A 166 24.42 71.58 -28.24
CA THR A 166 24.90 72.95 -28.56
C THR A 166 25.22 73.09 -30.04
N ARG A 167 24.91 74.28 -30.57
CA ARG A 167 25.25 74.84 -31.91
C ARG A 167 24.18 74.67 -32.98
N ARG A 168 23.13 75.49 -32.84
CA ARG A 168 22.33 76.01 -33.95
C ARG A 168 22.92 77.36 -34.34
N VAL A 169 23.17 77.57 -35.64
CA VAL A 169 23.08 78.85 -36.42
C VAL A 169 23.79 78.73 -37.78
N GLY A 170 24.68 77.73 -38.01
CA GLY A 170 25.37 77.59 -39.32
C GLY A 170 24.70 76.68 -40.38
N ILE A 171 23.64 75.93 -40.05
CA ILE A 171 23.18 74.78 -40.87
C ILE A 171 22.22 75.17 -42.01
N VAL A 172 21.60 76.35 -41.98
CA VAL A 172 20.46 76.66 -42.88
C VAL A 172 20.87 76.86 -44.34
N VAL A 173 22.09 77.36 -44.61
CA VAL A 173 22.52 77.67 -45.99
C VAL A 173 23.13 76.46 -46.70
N ALA A 174 23.85 75.58 -45.98
CA ALA A 174 24.35 74.32 -46.55
C ALA A 174 23.21 73.32 -46.82
N ALA A 175 22.13 73.35 -46.03
CA ALA A 175 20.98 72.46 -46.22
C ALA A 175 20.24 72.69 -47.56
N ALA A 176 20.17 73.92 -48.05
CA ALA A 176 19.43 74.23 -49.28
C ALA A 176 20.13 73.69 -50.55
N VAL A 177 21.46 73.73 -50.61
CA VAL A 177 22.24 73.22 -51.75
C VAL A 177 22.26 71.69 -51.76
N VAL A 178 22.37 71.05 -50.59
CA VAL A 178 22.29 69.59 -50.45
C VAL A 178 20.88 69.08 -50.80
N ALA A 179 19.82 69.80 -50.42
CA ALA A 179 18.44 69.41 -50.72
C ALA A 179 18.15 69.34 -52.23
N LEU A 180 18.75 70.25 -53.01
CA LEU A 180 18.52 70.34 -54.46
C LEU A 180 19.27 69.24 -55.22
N LEU A 181 20.48 68.88 -54.78
CA LEU A 181 21.23 67.73 -55.30
C LEU A 181 20.60 66.38 -54.88
N ALA A 182 20.02 66.31 -53.67
CA ALA A 182 19.30 65.13 -53.21
C ALA A 182 18.02 64.85 -54.01
N ALA A 183 17.31 65.90 -54.46
CA ALA A 183 16.08 65.75 -55.24
C ALA A 183 16.31 65.14 -56.64
N VAL A 184 17.47 65.37 -57.25
CA VAL A 184 17.81 64.87 -58.60
C VAL A 184 18.35 63.44 -58.58
N LEU A 185 19.05 63.04 -57.50
CA LEU A 185 19.59 61.68 -57.32
C LEU A 185 18.60 60.69 -56.67
N GLN A 186 17.51 61.19 -56.10
CA GLN A 186 16.49 60.40 -55.38
C GLN A 186 15.88 59.22 -56.19
N PRO A 187 15.46 59.36 -57.46
CA PRO A 187 14.82 58.26 -58.17
C PRO A 187 15.79 57.11 -58.53
N PHE A 188 17.09 57.40 -58.66
CA PHE A 188 18.11 56.37 -58.90
C PHE A 188 18.53 55.63 -57.62
N GLN A 189 18.54 56.30 -56.47
CA GLN A 189 18.80 55.62 -55.18
C GLN A 189 17.61 54.78 -54.70
N GLN A 190 16.38 55.17 -55.04
CA GLN A 190 15.18 54.40 -54.68
C GLN A 190 15.10 53.03 -55.39
N THR A 191 15.62 52.89 -56.60
CA THR A 191 15.59 51.59 -57.31
C THR A 191 16.67 50.61 -56.83
N ALA A 192 17.83 51.11 -56.37
CA ALA A 192 18.88 50.27 -55.79
C ALA A 192 18.49 49.72 -54.41
N THR A 193 17.94 50.58 -53.54
CA THR A 193 17.51 50.21 -52.18
C THR A 193 16.33 49.22 -52.19
N VAL A 194 15.39 49.34 -53.14
CA VAL A 194 14.30 48.36 -53.31
C VAL A 194 14.82 46.98 -53.70
N ARG A 195 15.83 46.88 -54.58
CA ARG A 195 16.43 45.58 -54.95
C ARG A 195 17.19 44.94 -53.79
N GLU A 196 17.88 45.74 -52.98
CA GLU A 196 18.55 45.25 -51.78
C GLU A 196 17.56 44.75 -50.72
N HIS A 197 16.46 45.48 -50.49
CA HIS A 197 15.40 45.03 -49.59
C HIS A 197 14.71 43.76 -50.06
N LEU A 198 14.45 43.61 -51.36
CA LEU A 198 13.89 42.37 -51.90
C LEU A 198 14.85 41.17 -51.75
N ARG A 199 16.15 41.38 -51.93
CA ARG A 199 17.17 40.34 -51.68
C ARG A 199 17.26 39.97 -50.20
N ALA A 200 17.20 40.97 -49.31
CA ALA A 200 17.19 40.74 -47.86
C ALA A 200 15.95 39.97 -47.41
N GLN A 201 14.77 40.32 -47.94
CA GLN A 201 13.52 39.58 -47.67
C GLN A 201 13.60 38.13 -48.19
N ALA A 202 14.10 37.92 -49.41
CA ALA A 202 14.26 36.58 -49.96
C ALA A 202 15.25 35.71 -49.15
N MET A 203 16.29 36.30 -48.56
CA MET A 203 17.19 35.58 -47.65
C MET A 203 16.52 35.21 -46.32
N LEU A 204 15.77 36.14 -45.71
CA LEU A 204 15.02 35.87 -44.48
C LEU A 204 13.95 34.78 -44.67
N GLU A 205 13.28 34.74 -45.81
CA GLU A 205 12.33 33.67 -46.12
C GLU A 205 13.02 32.31 -46.24
N ARG A 206 14.19 32.24 -46.88
CA ARG A 206 14.99 31.02 -46.96
C ARG A 206 15.45 30.55 -45.59
N GLU A 207 15.92 31.46 -44.73
CA GLU A 207 16.30 31.13 -43.35
C GLU A 207 15.12 30.60 -42.54
N ARG A 208 13.93 31.21 -42.67
CA ARG A 208 12.72 30.74 -41.99
C ARG A 208 12.31 29.34 -42.45
N LEU A 209 12.43 29.04 -43.75
CA LEU A 209 12.16 27.70 -44.27
C LEU A 209 13.17 26.68 -43.73
N GLN A 210 14.47 27.01 -43.72
CA GLN A 210 15.50 26.14 -43.14
C GLN A 210 15.30 25.91 -41.63
N GLN A 211 14.96 26.96 -40.88
CA GLN A 211 14.63 26.83 -39.45
C GLN A 211 13.37 25.96 -39.24
N GLY A 212 12.38 26.10 -40.11
CA GLY A 212 11.18 25.25 -40.09
C GLY A 212 11.48 23.77 -40.36
N GLU A 213 12.40 23.48 -41.28
CA GLU A 213 12.85 22.11 -41.56
C GLU A 213 13.64 21.52 -40.40
N GLN A 214 14.59 22.26 -39.83
CA GLN A 214 15.35 21.82 -38.65
C GLN A 214 14.43 21.57 -37.44
N ALA A 215 13.44 22.44 -37.22
CA ALA A 215 12.47 22.25 -36.13
C ALA A 215 11.67 20.95 -36.30
N ARG A 216 11.26 20.62 -37.54
CA ARG A 216 10.55 19.36 -37.84
C ARG A 216 11.44 18.13 -37.64
N GLU A 217 12.72 18.22 -37.99
CA GLU A 217 13.68 17.13 -37.78
C GLU A 217 13.90 16.85 -36.29
N ILE A 218 14.15 17.91 -35.50
CA ILE A 218 14.26 17.82 -34.04
C ILE A 218 12.98 17.23 -33.43
N GLN A 219 11.80 17.61 -33.95
CA GLN A 219 10.52 17.07 -33.47
C GLN A 219 10.38 15.58 -33.79
N ARG A 220 10.83 15.11 -34.97
CA ARG A 220 10.85 13.69 -35.34
C ARG A 220 11.81 12.88 -34.47
N GLU A 221 12.99 13.41 -34.18
CA GLU A 221 13.94 12.75 -33.27
C GLU A 221 13.38 12.64 -31.85
N ARG A 222 12.73 13.69 -31.36
CA ARG A 222 12.05 13.66 -30.05
C ARG A 222 10.96 12.60 -30.00
N LEU A 223 10.17 12.45 -31.07
CA LEU A 223 9.14 11.40 -31.15
C LEU A 223 9.76 10.01 -31.16
N ARG A 224 10.81 9.77 -31.95
CA ARG A 224 11.53 8.48 -31.94
C ARG A 224 12.12 8.15 -30.57
N MET A 225 12.71 9.13 -29.89
CA MET A 225 13.23 8.95 -28.54
C MET A 225 12.13 8.70 -27.51
N ALA A 226 10.95 9.31 -27.67
CA ALA A 226 9.79 9.05 -26.83
C ALA A 226 9.24 7.63 -27.04
N GLU A 227 9.12 7.18 -28.29
CA GLU A 227 8.70 5.81 -28.63
C GLU A 227 9.68 4.77 -28.07
N GLN A 228 11.00 4.99 -28.23
CA GLN A 228 12.01 4.11 -27.65
C GLN A 228 11.95 4.05 -26.12
N ARG A 229 11.67 5.18 -25.45
CA ARG A 229 11.49 5.21 -23.99
C ARG A 229 10.24 4.45 -23.56
N LEU A 230 9.14 4.56 -24.30
CA LEU A 230 7.91 3.83 -24.01
C LEU A 230 8.13 2.31 -24.16
N ALA A 231 8.73 1.87 -25.28
CA ALA A 231 9.07 0.46 -25.48
C ALA A 231 10.04 -0.08 -24.41
N ALA A 232 11.01 0.74 -23.97
CA ALA A 232 11.91 0.39 -22.88
C ALA A 232 11.20 0.34 -21.51
N GLN A 233 10.12 1.10 -21.31
CA GLN A 233 9.29 1.01 -20.11
C GLN A 233 8.43 -0.26 -20.13
N GLU A 234 7.74 -0.54 -21.25
CA GLU A 234 6.91 -1.74 -21.41
C GLU A 234 7.71 -3.03 -21.21
N SER A 235 8.91 -3.13 -21.79
CA SER A 235 9.79 -4.29 -21.60
C SER A 235 10.21 -4.49 -20.14
N ARG A 236 10.46 -3.41 -19.39
CA ARG A 236 10.76 -3.49 -17.95
C ARG A 236 9.54 -3.91 -17.13
N GLU A 237 8.34 -3.50 -17.53
CA GLU A 237 7.10 -3.93 -16.87
C GLU A 237 6.83 -5.41 -17.10
N ILE A 238 6.96 -5.87 -18.35
CA ILE A 238 6.86 -7.30 -18.69
C ILE A 238 7.89 -8.12 -17.90
N GLU A 239 9.14 -7.65 -17.81
CA GLU A 239 10.18 -8.35 -17.04
C GLU A 239 9.83 -8.40 -15.54
N ARG A 240 9.30 -7.31 -14.97
CA ARG A 240 8.85 -7.28 -13.57
C ARG A 240 7.69 -8.25 -13.33
N GLU A 241 6.75 -8.32 -14.26
CA GLU A 241 5.63 -9.27 -14.18
C GLU A 241 6.11 -10.71 -14.28
N GLN A 242 7.02 -11.03 -15.21
CA GLN A 242 7.64 -12.35 -15.30
C GLN A 242 8.39 -12.72 -14.02
N ARG A 243 9.16 -11.78 -13.44
CA ARG A 243 9.85 -12.01 -12.16
C ARG A 243 8.85 -12.26 -11.02
N ARG A 244 7.73 -11.53 -10.97
CA ARG A 244 6.66 -11.75 -9.98
C ARG A 244 6.01 -13.12 -10.16
N GLN A 245 5.72 -13.53 -11.39
CA GLN A 245 5.17 -14.86 -11.69
C GLN A 245 6.15 -15.97 -11.31
N GLN A 246 7.44 -15.83 -11.63
CA GLN A 246 8.48 -16.79 -11.22
C GLN A 246 8.63 -16.87 -9.69
N GLN A 247 8.56 -15.73 -8.99
CA GLN A 247 8.57 -15.71 -7.53
C GLN A 247 7.33 -16.36 -6.92
N GLN A 248 6.15 -16.13 -7.49
CA GLN A 248 4.93 -16.79 -7.03
C GLN A 248 4.98 -18.31 -7.25
N PHE A 249 5.46 -18.74 -8.42
CA PHE A 249 5.62 -20.15 -8.73
C PHE A 249 6.63 -20.83 -7.80
N SER A 250 7.79 -20.22 -7.55
CA SER A 250 8.80 -20.79 -6.64
C SER A 250 8.30 -20.86 -5.19
N MET A 251 7.53 -19.86 -4.73
CA MET A 251 6.87 -19.92 -3.41
C MET A 251 5.83 -21.04 -3.33
N GLN A 252 5.04 -21.29 -4.38
CA GLN A 252 4.08 -22.39 -4.41
C GLN A 252 4.78 -23.75 -4.34
N VAL A 253 5.82 -23.96 -5.15
CA VAL A 253 6.62 -25.19 -5.13
C VAL A 253 7.24 -25.41 -3.75
N GLN A 254 7.80 -24.37 -3.13
CA GLN A 254 8.38 -24.48 -1.79
C GLN A 254 7.32 -24.80 -0.72
N ALA A 255 6.14 -24.18 -0.80
CA ALA A 255 5.04 -24.46 0.11
C ALA A 255 4.55 -25.91 -0.01
N GLU A 256 4.46 -26.43 -1.23
CA GLU A 256 4.09 -27.82 -1.49
C GLU A 256 5.14 -28.80 -0.97
N GLN A 257 6.43 -28.53 -1.19
CA GLN A 257 7.51 -29.34 -0.62
C GLN A 257 7.44 -29.40 0.91
N ARG A 258 7.19 -28.27 1.59
CA ARG A 258 6.99 -28.25 3.04
C ARG A 258 5.77 -29.05 3.48
N ARG A 259 4.66 -29.01 2.73
CA ARG A 259 3.47 -29.83 3.01
C ARG A 259 3.79 -31.33 2.90
N GLN A 260 4.50 -31.74 1.85
CA GLN A 260 4.91 -33.13 1.67
C GLN A 260 5.88 -33.60 2.77
N GLU A 261 6.86 -32.77 3.14
CA GLU A 261 7.80 -33.09 4.23
C GLU A 261 7.09 -33.21 5.58
N ASN A 262 6.16 -32.28 5.88
CA ASN A 262 5.36 -32.34 7.09
C ASN A 262 4.44 -33.58 7.13
N ALA A 263 3.87 -33.97 5.98
CA ALA A 263 3.08 -35.20 5.87
C ALA A 263 3.92 -36.44 6.17
N ARG A 264 5.13 -36.56 5.59
CA ARG A 264 6.06 -37.67 5.87
C ARG A 264 6.47 -37.71 7.34
N ARG A 265 6.76 -36.56 7.96
CA ARG A 265 7.08 -36.47 9.39
C ARG A 265 5.90 -36.86 10.28
N ALA A 266 4.67 -36.53 9.88
CA ALA A 266 3.48 -36.92 10.63
C ALA A 266 3.24 -38.43 10.55
N GLU A 267 3.43 -39.03 9.37
CA GLU A 267 3.34 -40.48 9.18
C GLU A 267 4.41 -41.23 9.98
N GLN A 268 5.66 -40.76 9.98
CA GLN A 268 6.73 -41.35 10.78
C GLN A 268 6.42 -41.32 12.29
N ARG A 269 5.85 -40.22 12.80
CA ARG A 269 5.40 -40.16 14.21
C ARG A 269 4.29 -41.14 14.52
N ARG A 270 3.35 -41.37 13.59
CA ARG A 270 2.28 -42.36 13.76
C ARG A 270 2.87 -43.77 13.86
N LEU A 271 3.77 -44.13 12.95
CA LEU A 271 4.45 -45.42 12.99
C LEU A 271 5.24 -45.63 14.29
N GLU A 272 5.95 -44.61 14.77
CA GLU A 272 6.65 -44.68 16.07
C GLU A 272 5.69 -44.84 17.25
N GLN A 273 4.54 -44.16 17.23
CA GLN A 273 3.51 -44.31 18.26
C GLN A 273 2.91 -45.71 18.25
N ASP A 274 2.60 -46.25 17.07
CA ASP A 274 2.07 -47.60 16.91
C ASP A 274 3.07 -48.66 17.40
N GLN A 275 4.37 -48.49 17.08
CA GLN A 275 5.42 -49.37 17.60
C GLN A 275 5.50 -49.33 19.13
N ARG A 276 5.45 -48.14 19.74
CA ARG A 276 5.43 -48.02 21.21
C ARG A 276 4.18 -48.69 21.81
N GLN A 277 3.01 -48.50 21.20
CA GLN A 277 1.78 -49.14 21.65
C GLN A 277 1.87 -50.66 21.58
N GLN A 278 2.42 -51.21 20.49
CA GLN A 278 2.66 -52.65 20.35
C GLN A 278 3.63 -53.17 21.42
N GLN A 279 4.72 -52.45 21.69
CA GLN A 279 5.66 -52.81 22.76
C GLN A 279 4.98 -52.81 24.13
N TYR A 280 4.16 -51.80 24.45
CA TYR A 280 3.40 -51.77 25.69
C TYR A 280 2.39 -52.92 25.79
N ALA A 281 1.68 -53.23 24.71
CA ALA A 281 0.74 -54.34 24.68
C ALA A 281 1.46 -55.70 24.90
N GLN A 282 2.63 -55.91 24.30
CA GLN A 282 3.45 -57.11 24.53
C GLN A 282 3.92 -57.20 25.99
N GLN A 283 4.39 -56.10 26.58
CA GLN A 283 4.78 -56.08 27.99
C GLN A 283 3.60 -56.34 28.93
N ALA A 284 2.40 -55.83 28.60
CA ALA A 284 1.20 -56.09 29.38
C ALA A 284 0.83 -57.58 29.35
N ARG A 285 0.80 -58.21 28.16
CA ARG A 285 0.55 -59.65 28.01
C ARG A 285 1.57 -60.49 28.79
N ALA A 286 2.86 -60.17 28.66
CA ALA A 286 3.91 -60.88 29.41
C ALA A 286 3.77 -60.71 30.94
N ARG A 287 3.25 -59.58 31.42
CA ARG A 287 2.94 -59.39 32.85
C ARG A 287 1.74 -60.21 33.30
N GLU A 288 0.70 -60.30 32.47
CA GLU A 288 -0.48 -61.12 32.72
C GLU A 288 -0.12 -62.61 32.77
N GLU A 289 0.62 -63.11 31.78
CA GLU A 289 1.13 -64.49 31.77
C GLU A 289 1.95 -64.81 33.02
N ARG A 290 2.83 -63.89 33.46
CA ARG A 290 3.58 -64.06 34.71
C ARG A 290 2.69 -64.07 35.96
N ARG A 291 1.61 -63.28 35.97
CA ARG A 291 0.64 -63.28 37.07
C ARG A 291 -0.13 -64.60 37.10
N GLU A 292 -0.57 -65.09 35.96
CA GLU A 292 -1.26 -66.38 35.83
C GLU A 292 -0.35 -67.55 36.22
N ALA A 293 0.91 -67.54 35.79
CA ALA A 293 1.90 -68.55 36.16
C ALA A 293 2.13 -68.58 37.68
N ARG A 294 2.29 -67.42 38.33
CA ARG A 294 2.40 -67.32 39.80
C ARG A 294 1.11 -67.78 40.50
N ALA A 295 -0.06 -67.45 39.96
CA ALA A 295 -1.33 -67.92 40.48
C ALA A 295 -1.50 -69.44 40.32
N ALA A 296 -0.98 -70.03 39.25
CA ALA A 296 -0.93 -71.49 39.06
C ALA A 296 0.06 -72.16 40.03
N GLU A 297 1.26 -71.60 40.20
CA GLU A 297 2.27 -72.11 41.13
C GLU A 297 1.77 -72.09 42.58
N THR A 298 1.12 -70.99 42.99
CA THR A 298 0.50 -70.88 44.32
C THR A 298 -0.64 -71.87 44.52
N ARG A 299 -1.47 -72.14 43.50
CA ARG A 299 -2.49 -73.19 43.55
C ARG A 299 -1.87 -74.58 43.69
N ALA A 300 -0.87 -74.91 42.86
CA ALA A 300 -0.16 -76.19 42.92
C ALA A 300 0.54 -76.39 44.28
N ALA A 301 1.14 -75.35 44.85
CA ALA A 301 1.76 -75.40 46.17
C ALA A 301 0.73 -75.63 47.30
N ARG A 302 -0.48 -75.06 47.19
CA ARG A 302 -1.58 -75.33 48.13
C ARG A 302 -2.08 -76.77 48.02
N GLU A 303 -2.30 -77.25 46.79
CA GLU A 303 -2.70 -78.65 46.55
C GLU A 303 -1.66 -79.64 47.09
N ALA A 304 -0.37 -79.40 46.87
CA ALA A 304 0.70 -80.23 47.42
C ALA A 304 0.67 -80.27 48.96
N ARG A 305 0.46 -79.12 49.62
CA ARG A 305 0.31 -79.05 51.08
C ARG A 305 -0.93 -79.77 51.57
N TYR A 306 -2.05 -79.63 50.87
CA TYR A 306 -3.29 -80.34 51.17
C TYR A 306 -3.08 -81.85 51.12
N TRP A 307 -2.52 -82.38 50.03
CA TRP A 307 -2.27 -83.81 49.87
C TRP A 307 -1.27 -84.37 50.88
N SER A 308 -0.22 -83.61 51.20
CA SER A 308 0.72 -83.99 52.26
C SER A 308 0.04 -84.08 53.64
N CYS A 309 -0.82 -83.11 53.99
CA CYS A 309 -1.62 -83.14 55.22
C CYS A 309 -2.60 -84.33 55.23
N PHE A 310 -3.30 -84.54 54.11
CA PHE A 310 -4.33 -85.55 53.97
C PHE A 310 -3.76 -86.96 54.14
N ASN A 311 -2.59 -87.24 53.55
CA ASN A 311 -1.92 -88.53 53.67
C ASN A 311 -1.43 -88.80 55.11
N ASP A 312 -0.80 -87.83 55.79
CA ASP A 312 -0.39 -87.99 57.21
C ASP A 312 -1.59 -88.17 58.16
N ALA A 313 -2.75 -87.61 57.82
CA ALA A 313 -3.98 -87.81 58.59
C ALA A 313 -4.63 -89.17 58.31
N LEU A 314 -4.58 -89.66 57.07
CA LEU A 314 -5.04 -91.00 56.68
C LEU A 314 -4.24 -92.10 57.39
N ASP A 315 -2.93 -91.94 57.55
CA ASP A 315 -2.10 -92.90 58.28
C ASP A 315 -2.50 -93.06 59.76
N ARG A 316 -3.28 -92.10 60.29
CA ARG A 316 -3.70 -92.04 61.70
C ARG A 316 -5.19 -92.24 61.93
N GLY A 317 -6.01 -92.38 60.89
CA GLY A 317 -7.47 -92.39 61.01
C GLY A 317 -8.19 -92.80 59.72
N ASP A 318 -9.49 -92.51 59.63
CA ASP A 318 -10.28 -92.72 58.41
C ASP A 318 -10.26 -91.50 57.48
N SER A 319 -10.80 -91.67 56.27
CA SER A 319 -10.84 -90.61 55.26
C SER A 319 -11.68 -89.39 55.68
N ALA A 320 -12.73 -89.59 56.49
CA ALA A 320 -13.58 -88.52 56.99
C ALA A 320 -12.83 -87.61 57.99
N TYR A 321 -12.02 -88.21 58.87
CA TYR A 321 -11.15 -87.48 59.79
C TYR A 321 -10.07 -86.68 59.03
N ALA A 322 -9.44 -87.28 58.00
CA ALA A 322 -8.44 -86.61 57.18
C ALA A 322 -9.01 -85.39 56.42
N GLU A 323 -10.22 -85.52 55.86
CA GLU A 323 -10.89 -84.42 55.17
C GLU A 323 -11.29 -83.29 56.13
N ALA A 324 -11.88 -83.62 57.29
CA ALA A 324 -12.26 -82.63 58.29
C ALA A 324 -11.06 -81.82 58.82
N ARG A 325 -9.89 -82.46 58.97
CA ARG A 325 -8.68 -81.83 59.47
C ARG A 325 -7.99 -80.96 58.42
N CYS A 326 -7.87 -81.43 57.18
CA CYS A 326 -7.09 -80.76 56.14
C CYS A 326 -7.93 -79.90 55.18
N GLY A 327 -9.26 -79.97 55.23
CA GLY A 327 -10.16 -79.26 54.29
C GLY A 327 -9.97 -77.75 54.23
N ARG A 328 -9.45 -77.11 55.28
CA ARG A 328 -9.12 -75.67 55.29
C ARG A 328 -7.96 -75.30 54.37
N LEU A 329 -7.11 -76.26 53.96
CA LEU A 329 -5.98 -76.05 53.05
C LEU A 329 -6.38 -76.18 51.57
N ARG A 330 -7.62 -76.61 51.27
CA ARG A 330 -8.14 -76.81 49.91
C ARG A 330 -8.59 -75.52 49.23
N TYR A 331 -8.90 -74.48 50.01
CA TYR A 331 -9.38 -73.16 49.54
C TYR A 331 -8.35 -72.05 49.82
#